data_AF-A0A328AF23-F1
#
_entry.id   AF-A0A328AF23-F1
#
_cell.length_a   1.000
_cell.length_b   1.000
_cell.length_c   1.000
_cell.angle_alpha   90.00
_cell.angle_beta   90.00
_cell.angle_gamma   90.00
#
_symmetry.space_group_name_H-M   'P 1'
#
loop_
_entity.id
_entity.type
_entity.pdbx_description
1 polymer ?
#
loop_
_entity_poly.entity_id
_entity_poly.type
_entity_poly.pdbx_seq_one_letter_code
_entity_poly.pdbx_strand_id
1 'polypeptide(L)'
;MRTAYLSLIVAAGLAGSAYAQAPAVTAAPSTPTPAAAPPSAPAPTTSSAPLSQTSPVPAAVPATPAGAAPQGVPPGPAPAAEAAPPPALPTSGDGAVVLNVLEKVCVPLVRGGKLEQLAPAAGLKKNRRDDTWVGPLGGDRAYTVTVFPQGVNKDVCLAEVHFAVGQDEPIVKAINVWSFLHKPELILQANYVAVDADGVKRVRKSWEHLESNASTAVNFTTWRKPDDSPLNKGYDTGQLFYQERTGQ
;
A
#
# COMPACT_ATOMS: atom_id res chain seq x y z
N MET A 1 2.49 -33.81 45.78
CA MET A 1 3.23 -33.02 46.80
C MET A 1 3.40 -31.61 46.25
N ARG A 2 3.25 -30.57 47.08
CA ARG A 2 3.41 -29.16 46.69
C ARG A 2 4.76 -28.64 47.19
N THR A 3 5.51 -27.93 46.36
CA THR A 3 6.68 -27.14 46.76
C THR A 3 6.66 -25.81 46.02
N ALA A 4 6.42 -24.74 46.77
CA ALA A 4 6.52 -23.36 46.30
C ALA A 4 7.81 -22.75 46.85
N TYR A 5 8.51 -21.96 46.03
CA TYR A 5 9.68 -21.21 46.46
C TYR A 5 9.39 -19.71 46.46
N LEU A 6 9.37 -19.16 47.67
CA LEU A 6 9.28 -17.74 48.01
C LEU A 6 10.64 -17.31 48.57
N SER A 7 11.26 -16.26 48.03
CA SER A 7 12.40 -15.49 48.59
C SER A 7 12.82 -14.42 47.58
N LEU A 8 13.33 -13.23 47.95
CA LEU A 8 13.26 -12.45 49.19
C LEU A 8 13.68 -11.02 48.80
N ILE A 9 13.03 -9.97 49.29
CA ILE A 9 13.42 -8.57 49.01
C ILE A 9 14.37 -8.09 50.13
N VAL A 10 15.47 -7.43 49.75
CA VAL A 10 16.37 -6.72 50.68
C VAL A 10 16.56 -5.28 50.21
N ALA A 11 16.36 -4.32 51.11
CA ALA A 11 16.55 -2.90 50.85
C ALA A 11 17.17 -2.19 52.07
N ALA A 12 18.16 -1.32 51.80
CA ALA A 12 18.78 -0.31 52.67
C ALA A 12 19.36 0.76 51.72
N GLY A 13 19.39 2.08 51.97
CA GLY A 13 19.41 2.85 53.23
C GLY A 13 20.87 3.19 53.61
N LEU A 14 21.34 4.42 53.89
CA LEU A 14 20.73 5.74 54.14
C LEU A 14 21.78 6.89 53.99
N ALA A 15 21.31 8.16 53.87
CA ALA A 15 21.98 9.46 54.19
C ALA A 15 23.28 9.86 53.41
N GLY A 16 23.67 11.14 53.26
CA GLY A 16 23.15 12.49 53.58
C GLY A 16 23.93 13.55 52.72
N SER A 17 23.69 14.86 52.67
CA SER A 17 23.42 15.86 53.74
C SER A 17 22.83 17.21 53.20
N ALA A 18 22.60 18.19 54.09
CA ALA A 18 21.93 19.50 53.88
C ALA A 18 22.75 20.54 53.05
N TYR A 19 22.30 21.74 52.65
CA TYR A 19 21.48 22.81 53.28
C TYR A 19 20.71 23.63 52.20
N ALA A 20 19.89 24.68 52.43
CA ALA A 20 19.53 25.49 53.61
C ALA A 20 18.01 25.89 53.57
N GLN A 21 17.60 27.12 53.96
CA GLN A 21 16.22 27.62 53.84
C GLN A 21 16.06 29.12 53.51
N ALA A 22 15.00 29.42 52.72
CA ALA A 22 14.11 30.61 52.77
C ALA A 22 14.66 32.04 52.43
N PRO A 23 13.79 33.03 52.11
CA PRO A 23 12.31 33.02 52.08
C PRO A 23 11.67 33.38 50.71
N ALA A 24 10.34 33.40 50.66
CA ALA A 24 9.52 33.55 49.45
C ALA A 24 9.26 35.00 49.03
N VAL A 25 9.02 35.21 47.72
CA VAL A 25 8.31 36.38 47.17
C VAL A 25 7.34 35.91 46.08
N THR A 26 6.05 36.20 46.24
CA THR A 26 5.03 36.04 45.19
C THR A 26 5.09 37.19 44.20
N ALA A 27 5.22 36.89 42.90
CA ALA A 27 4.97 37.83 41.81
C ALA A 27 4.28 37.11 40.62
N ALA A 28 3.45 37.85 39.88
CA ALA A 28 2.51 37.32 38.88
C ALA A 28 3.18 36.80 37.58
N PRO A 29 2.51 35.92 36.81
CA PRO A 29 3.03 35.42 35.54
C PRO A 29 3.09 36.51 34.46
N SER A 30 4.28 36.75 33.92
CA SER A 30 4.48 37.56 32.72
C SER A 30 4.27 36.71 31.45
N THR A 31 3.48 37.25 30.53
CA THR A 31 3.19 36.64 29.21
C THR A 31 4.46 36.58 28.36
N PRO A 32 4.81 35.44 27.73
CA PRO A 32 5.91 35.38 26.78
C PRO A 32 5.55 36.09 25.47
N THR A 33 6.34 37.09 25.10
CA THR A 33 6.28 37.77 23.80
C THR A 33 6.64 36.77 22.67
N PRO A 34 5.86 36.71 21.57
CA PRO A 34 6.22 35.90 20.41
C PRO A 34 7.55 36.33 19.77
N ALA A 35 8.40 35.36 19.41
CA ALA A 35 9.63 35.61 18.69
C ALA A 35 9.36 36.11 17.26
N ALA A 36 10.23 36.99 16.76
CA ALA A 36 10.08 37.61 15.44
C ALA A 36 10.19 36.59 14.29
N ALA A 37 9.37 36.78 13.25
CA ALA A 37 9.36 35.95 12.05
C ALA A 37 10.63 36.17 11.20
N PRO A 38 11.19 35.12 10.56
CA PRO A 38 12.27 35.28 9.58
C PRO A 38 11.78 35.99 8.31
N PRO A 39 12.66 36.71 7.59
CA PRO A 39 12.28 37.48 6.41
C PRO A 39 11.88 36.61 5.22
N SER A 40 10.87 37.05 4.47
CA SER A 40 10.33 36.38 3.29
C SER A 40 11.38 36.18 2.19
N ALA A 41 11.57 34.93 1.76
CA ALA A 41 12.28 34.63 0.52
C ALA A 41 11.43 35.04 -0.70
N PRO A 42 12.05 35.54 -1.79
CA PRO A 42 11.31 35.99 -2.97
C PRO A 42 10.64 34.84 -3.73
N ALA A 43 9.46 35.12 -4.27
CA ALA A 43 8.67 34.15 -5.02
C ALA A 43 9.37 33.72 -6.33
N PRO A 44 9.39 32.42 -6.70
CA PRO A 44 9.80 32.00 -8.02
C PRO A 44 8.77 32.46 -9.06
N THR A 45 9.27 33.06 -10.13
CA THR A 45 8.48 33.62 -11.23
C THR A 45 7.80 32.53 -12.06
N THR A 46 6.56 32.79 -12.45
CA THR A 46 5.86 32.03 -13.49
C THR A 46 6.57 32.22 -14.84
N SER A 47 7.12 31.14 -15.39
CA SER A 47 7.64 31.11 -16.76
C SER A 47 6.82 30.12 -17.60
N SER A 48 5.86 30.67 -18.35
CA SER A 48 5.04 29.91 -19.30
C SER A 48 5.82 29.69 -20.60
N ALA A 49 6.45 28.53 -20.75
CA ALA A 49 7.10 28.12 -22.00
C ALA A 49 6.19 27.17 -22.79
N PRO A 50 5.84 27.46 -24.06
CA PRO A 50 4.94 26.64 -24.85
C PRO A 50 5.59 25.33 -25.33
N LEU A 51 4.75 24.30 -25.49
CA LEU A 51 5.12 22.96 -25.95
C LEU A 51 5.63 22.96 -27.40
N SER A 52 6.84 22.44 -27.61
CA SER A 52 7.32 22.04 -28.95
C SER A 52 7.12 20.55 -29.14
N GLN A 53 5.93 20.15 -29.61
CA GLN A 53 5.68 18.80 -30.09
C GLN A 53 6.14 18.67 -31.55
N THR A 54 7.16 17.85 -31.81
CA THR A 54 7.60 17.46 -33.15
C THR A 54 7.48 15.96 -33.34
N SER A 55 6.25 15.47 -33.54
CA SER A 55 6.01 14.11 -34.04
C SER A 55 6.24 14.09 -35.56
N PRO A 56 7.11 13.20 -36.10
CA PRO A 56 7.25 13.04 -37.54
C PRO A 56 6.01 12.37 -38.14
N VAL A 57 5.46 12.99 -39.19
CA VAL A 57 4.35 12.45 -39.99
C VAL A 57 4.84 11.21 -40.78
N PRO A 58 4.17 10.05 -40.68
CA PRO A 58 4.43 8.92 -41.58
C PRO A 58 4.08 9.29 -43.02
N ALA A 59 5.00 9.02 -43.95
CA ALA A 59 4.79 9.31 -45.37
C ALA A 59 3.61 8.51 -45.96
N ALA A 60 2.83 9.16 -46.82
CA ALA A 60 1.73 8.52 -47.53
C ALA A 60 2.26 7.47 -48.53
N VAL A 61 1.75 6.24 -48.44
CA VAL A 61 2.03 5.16 -49.41
C VAL A 61 1.09 5.34 -50.62
N PRO A 62 1.55 5.14 -51.87
CA PRO A 62 0.71 5.32 -53.06
C PRO A 62 -0.47 4.35 -53.12
N ALA A 63 -1.60 4.81 -53.65
CA ALA A 63 -2.79 3.99 -53.84
C ALA A 63 -2.60 2.95 -54.96
N THR A 64 -2.89 1.69 -54.65
CA THR A 64 -2.95 0.58 -55.62
C THR A 64 -4.30 0.60 -56.37
N PRO A 65 -4.38 0.25 -57.68
CA PRO A 65 -5.61 0.38 -58.45
C PRO A 65 -6.78 -0.49 -57.96
N ALA A 66 -8.00 0.01 -58.15
CA ALA A 66 -9.23 -0.67 -57.75
C ALA A 66 -9.45 -2.00 -58.51
N GLY A 67 -9.47 -3.10 -57.78
CA GLY A 67 -10.01 -4.38 -58.23
C GLY A 67 -11.54 -4.43 -58.07
N ALA A 68 -12.21 -5.14 -58.98
CA ALA A 68 -13.67 -5.15 -59.09
C ALA A 68 -14.40 -5.64 -57.82
N ALA A 69 -15.53 -4.99 -57.50
CA ALA A 69 -16.40 -5.37 -56.40
C ALA A 69 -17.30 -6.57 -56.79
N PRO A 70 -17.34 -7.66 -56.01
CA PRO A 70 -18.41 -8.65 -56.06
C PRO A 70 -19.71 -8.05 -55.50
N GLN A 71 -20.84 -8.34 -56.14
CA GLN A 71 -22.13 -7.81 -55.72
C GLN A 71 -22.66 -8.45 -54.43
N GLY A 72 -23.52 -7.69 -53.75
CA GLY A 72 -23.91 -7.89 -52.36
C GLY A 72 -24.51 -9.25 -52.00
N VAL A 73 -24.04 -9.75 -50.86
CA VAL A 73 -24.84 -10.56 -49.94
C VAL A 73 -25.28 -9.61 -48.81
N PRO A 74 -26.56 -9.52 -48.45
CA PRO A 74 -26.97 -8.70 -47.32
C PRO A 74 -26.29 -9.22 -46.04
N PRO A 75 -25.78 -8.34 -45.16
CA PRO A 75 -25.21 -8.79 -43.90
C PRO A 75 -26.30 -9.48 -43.09
N GLY A 76 -26.11 -10.78 -42.82
CA GLY A 76 -26.88 -11.47 -41.78
C GLY A 76 -26.68 -10.74 -40.45
N PRO A 77 -27.66 -10.82 -39.52
CA PRO A 77 -27.51 -10.18 -38.22
C PRO A 77 -26.20 -10.67 -37.57
N ALA A 78 -25.34 -9.71 -37.22
CA ALA A 78 -24.13 -10.02 -36.47
C ALA A 78 -24.53 -10.79 -35.21
N PRO A 79 -23.83 -11.89 -34.85
CA PRO A 79 -24.06 -12.54 -33.58
C PRO A 79 -24.00 -11.49 -32.48
N ALA A 80 -25.05 -11.40 -31.66
CA ALA A 80 -24.99 -10.56 -30.48
C ALA A 80 -23.77 -11.03 -29.67
N ALA A 81 -22.83 -10.12 -29.43
CA ALA A 81 -21.63 -10.45 -28.69
C ALA A 81 -22.07 -10.91 -27.29
N GLU A 82 -21.95 -12.22 -27.05
CA GLU A 82 -22.28 -12.81 -25.77
C GLU A 82 -21.43 -12.11 -24.72
N ALA A 83 -22.10 -11.44 -23.78
CA ALA A 83 -21.40 -10.64 -22.78
C ALA A 83 -20.46 -11.56 -22.01
N ALA A 84 -19.15 -11.31 -22.13
CA ALA A 84 -18.15 -12.14 -21.48
C ALA A 84 -18.51 -12.28 -19.99
N PRO A 85 -18.48 -13.51 -19.42
CA PRO A 85 -18.89 -13.72 -18.04
C PRO A 85 -18.08 -12.78 -17.11
N PRO A 86 -18.72 -12.19 -16.09
CA PRO A 86 -18.05 -11.23 -15.23
C PRO A 86 -16.79 -11.86 -14.62
N PRO A 87 -15.67 -11.12 -14.56
CA PRO A 87 -14.40 -11.68 -14.15
C PRO A 87 -14.50 -12.21 -12.71
N ALA A 88 -14.04 -13.43 -12.49
CA ALA A 88 -14.09 -14.09 -11.17
C ALA A 88 -12.80 -13.85 -10.38
N LEU A 89 -12.93 -13.73 -9.05
CA LEU A 89 -11.78 -13.70 -8.15
C LEU A 89 -11.04 -15.05 -8.18
N PRO A 90 -9.70 -15.07 -8.13
CA PRO A 90 -8.95 -16.31 -7.99
C PRO A 90 -9.24 -16.95 -6.63
N THR A 91 -9.50 -18.26 -6.64
CA THR A 91 -9.76 -19.06 -5.43
C THR A 91 -8.54 -19.84 -4.95
N SER A 92 -7.42 -19.76 -5.67
CA SER A 92 -6.16 -20.44 -5.37
C SER A 92 -4.94 -19.65 -5.86
N GLY A 93 -3.76 -20.01 -5.34
CA GLY A 93 -2.48 -19.36 -5.63
C GLY A 93 -2.27 -18.03 -4.88
N ASP A 94 -1.07 -17.46 -5.05
CA ASP A 94 -0.58 -16.29 -4.31
C ASP A 94 -1.58 -15.11 -4.32
N GLY A 95 -2.17 -14.83 -5.49
CA GLY A 95 -3.19 -13.79 -5.63
C GLY A 95 -4.42 -14.02 -4.74
N ALA A 96 -4.92 -15.26 -4.63
CA ALA A 96 -6.04 -15.58 -3.76
C ALA A 96 -5.68 -15.43 -2.27
N VAL A 97 -4.44 -15.72 -1.88
CA VAL A 97 -3.97 -15.55 -0.49
C VAL A 97 -3.80 -14.07 -0.14
N VAL A 98 -3.26 -13.24 -1.05
CA VAL A 98 -3.22 -11.78 -0.88
C VAL A 98 -4.63 -11.21 -0.75
N LEU A 99 -5.58 -11.64 -1.59
CA LEU A 99 -6.98 -11.20 -1.48
C LEU A 99 -7.66 -11.66 -0.19
N ASN A 100 -7.34 -12.86 0.32
CA ASN A 100 -7.85 -13.31 1.63
C ASN A 100 -7.38 -12.37 2.74
N VAL A 101 -6.09 -12.01 2.77
CA VAL A 101 -5.57 -11.03 3.73
C VAL A 101 -6.20 -9.64 3.53
N LEU A 102 -6.40 -9.21 2.28
CA LEU A 102 -7.06 -7.94 1.98
C LEU A 102 -8.48 -7.89 2.55
N GLU A 103 -9.33 -8.87 2.21
CA GLU A 103 -10.74 -8.90 2.60
C GLU A 103 -10.99 -9.27 4.06
N LYS A 104 -10.23 -10.23 4.61
CA LYS A 104 -10.49 -10.80 5.94
C LYS A 104 -9.66 -10.13 7.05
N VAL A 105 -8.59 -9.42 6.69
CA VAL A 105 -7.77 -8.67 7.64
C VAL A 105 -7.82 -7.18 7.33
N CYS A 106 -7.34 -6.72 6.17
CA CYS A 106 -7.13 -5.29 5.95
C CYS A 106 -8.42 -4.45 5.90
N VAL A 107 -9.44 -4.87 5.14
CA VAL A 107 -10.74 -4.17 5.05
C VAL A 107 -11.41 -4.04 6.43
N PRO A 108 -11.63 -5.12 7.21
CA PRO A 108 -12.23 -4.98 8.54
C PRO A 108 -11.32 -4.27 9.55
N LEU A 109 -9.99 -4.31 9.37
CA LEU A 109 -9.03 -3.61 10.24
C LEU A 109 -9.14 -2.08 10.12
N VAL A 110 -9.14 -1.53 8.89
CA VAL A 110 -9.31 -0.07 8.71
C VAL A 110 -10.69 0.42 9.14
N ARG A 111 -11.70 -0.46 9.13
CA ARG A 111 -13.05 -0.21 9.66
C ARG A 111 -13.16 -0.40 11.19
N GLY A 112 -12.05 -0.39 11.92
CA GLY A 112 -12.00 -0.43 13.39
C GLY A 112 -11.99 -1.83 14.02
N GLY A 113 -11.81 -2.88 13.21
CA GLY A 113 -11.60 -4.25 13.69
C GLY A 113 -10.26 -4.42 14.42
N LYS A 114 -10.13 -5.51 15.19
CA LYS A 114 -8.91 -5.80 15.98
C LYS A 114 -8.01 -6.78 15.26
N LEU A 115 -6.77 -6.39 14.97
CA LEU A 115 -5.80 -7.22 14.25
C LEU A 115 -5.57 -8.58 14.96
N GLU A 116 -5.59 -8.59 16.30
CA GLU A 116 -5.44 -9.78 17.14
C GLU A 116 -6.58 -10.80 17.00
N GLN A 117 -7.71 -10.41 16.41
CA GLN A 117 -8.85 -11.28 16.13
C GLN A 117 -8.91 -11.63 14.64
N LEU A 118 -8.66 -10.65 13.77
CA LEU A 118 -8.74 -10.79 12.32
C LEU A 118 -7.60 -11.66 11.75
N ALA A 119 -6.35 -11.38 12.14
CA ALA A 119 -5.18 -12.09 11.63
C ALA A 119 -5.18 -13.61 11.92
N PRO A 120 -5.44 -14.09 13.16
CA PRO A 120 -5.50 -15.54 13.40
C PRO A 120 -6.73 -16.19 12.76
N ALA A 121 -7.85 -15.48 12.59
CA ALA A 121 -9.01 -15.98 11.85
C ALA A 121 -8.70 -16.18 10.35
N ALA A 122 -7.80 -15.35 9.78
CA ALA A 122 -7.24 -15.53 8.45
C ALA A 122 -6.04 -16.52 8.40
N GLY A 123 -5.76 -17.25 9.49
CA GLY A 123 -4.70 -18.25 9.57
C GLY A 123 -3.28 -17.69 9.76
N LEU A 124 -3.12 -16.38 9.96
CA LEU A 124 -1.83 -15.75 10.21
C LEU A 124 -1.34 -16.04 11.64
N LYS A 125 -0.03 -16.21 11.81
CA LYS A 125 0.61 -16.48 13.11
C LYS A 125 1.33 -15.23 13.60
N LYS A 126 1.14 -14.89 14.88
CA LYS A 126 1.83 -13.74 15.49
C LYS A 126 3.34 -13.99 15.61
N ASN A 127 4.13 -13.19 14.89
CA ASN A 127 5.55 -13.05 15.11
C ASN A 127 5.78 -12.10 16.29
N ARG A 128 6.20 -12.65 17.44
CA ARG A 128 6.40 -11.87 18.67
C ARG A 128 7.64 -10.97 18.66
N ARG A 129 8.55 -11.13 17.70
CA ARG A 129 9.78 -10.33 17.62
C ARG A 129 9.47 -8.91 17.14
N ASP A 130 8.65 -8.82 16.10
CA ASP A 130 8.40 -7.59 15.33
C ASP A 130 6.93 -7.13 15.45
N ASP A 131 6.15 -7.79 16.31
CA ASP A 131 4.70 -7.64 16.54
C ASP A 131 3.80 -7.80 15.29
N THR A 132 4.33 -8.42 14.23
CA THR A 132 3.65 -8.67 12.96
C THR A 132 2.88 -9.99 12.95
N TRP A 133 2.04 -10.19 11.93
CA TRP A 133 1.26 -11.41 11.70
C TRP A 133 1.61 -12.02 10.35
N VAL A 134 2.22 -13.21 10.37
CA VAL A 134 2.81 -13.84 9.19
C VAL A 134 2.03 -15.10 8.81
N GLY A 135 1.64 -15.21 7.54
CA GLY A 135 1.07 -16.41 6.93
C GLY A 135 1.91 -16.87 5.73
N PRO A 136 1.83 -18.15 5.36
CA PRO A 136 2.41 -18.61 4.09
C PRO A 136 1.64 -18.00 2.92
N LEU A 137 2.35 -17.61 1.86
CA LEU A 137 1.70 -17.16 0.62
C LEU A 137 1.27 -18.35 -0.25
N GLY A 138 2.05 -19.43 -0.21
CA GLY A 138 1.82 -20.65 -0.98
C GLY A 138 3.15 -21.31 -1.38
N GLY A 139 3.12 -22.62 -1.65
CA GLY A 139 4.28 -23.35 -2.19
C GLY A 139 5.46 -23.51 -1.23
N ASP A 140 6.30 -22.48 -1.11
CA ASP A 140 7.55 -22.49 -0.34
C ASP A 140 7.44 -21.67 0.97
N ARG A 141 8.21 -22.07 1.99
CA ARG A 141 8.32 -21.38 3.29
C ARG A 141 8.95 -19.99 3.22
N ALA A 142 9.65 -19.66 2.13
CA ALA A 142 10.19 -18.34 1.85
C ALA A 142 9.13 -17.35 1.36
N TYR A 143 7.96 -17.85 0.92
CA TYR A 143 6.87 -17.01 0.42
C TYR A 143 5.83 -16.78 1.51
N THR A 144 5.66 -15.52 1.87
CA THR A 144 4.92 -15.10 3.07
C THR A 144 4.12 -13.84 2.82
N VAL A 145 2.99 -13.72 3.48
CA VAL A 145 2.28 -12.44 3.67
C VAL A 145 2.39 -12.04 5.14
N THR A 146 2.90 -10.83 5.38
CA THR A 146 3.19 -10.27 6.70
C THR A 146 2.35 -9.01 6.89
N VAL A 147 1.35 -9.06 7.77
CA VAL A 147 0.53 -7.90 8.15
C VAL A 147 1.17 -7.19 9.34
N PHE A 148 1.30 -5.87 9.25
CA PHE A 148 1.90 -5.03 10.28
C PHE A 148 0.83 -4.44 11.21
N PRO A 149 1.16 -4.17 12.49
CA PRO A 149 0.27 -3.45 13.38
C PRO A 149 0.01 -2.03 12.86
N GLN A 150 -1.22 -1.54 12.97
CA GLN A 150 -1.56 -0.18 12.57
C GLN A 150 -0.87 0.84 13.48
N GLY A 151 -0.19 1.82 12.88
CA GLY A 151 0.44 2.93 13.58
C GLY A 151 -0.57 3.94 14.14
N VAL A 152 -0.19 5.22 14.14
CA VAL A 152 -1.09 6.32 14.56
C VAL A 152 -2.27 6.45 13.60
N ASN A 153 -2.04 6.27 12.30
CA ASN A 153 -3.10 6.24 11.31
C ASN A 153 -3.81 4.86 11.34
N LYS A 154 -5.11 4.86 11.69
CA LYS A 154 -5.97 3.66 11.73
C LYS A 154 -6.75 3.43 10.44
N ASP A 155 -6.65 4.35 9.49
CA ASP A 155 -7.30 4.28 8.19
C ASP A 155 -6.47 3.46 7.19
N VAL A 156 -5.33 2.91 7.60
CA VAL A 156 -4.36 2.18 6.75
C VAL A 156 -4.05 0.80 7.32
N CYS A 157 -4.15 -0.22 6.47
CA CYS A 157 -3.55 -1.53 6.65
C CYS A 157 -2.28 -1.62 5.79
N LEU A 158 -1.20 -2.14 6.36
CA LEU A 158 0.06 -2.42 5.65
C LEU A 158 0.34 -3.93 5.72
N ALA A 159 0.64 -4.52 4.57
CA ALA A 159 1.22 -5.85 4.48
C ALA A 159 2.44 -5.88 3.53
N GLU A 160 3.40 -6.74 3.85
CA GLU A 160 4.52 -7.10 2.98
C GLU A 160 4.28 -8.51 2.44
N VAL A 161 4.61 -8.72 1.17
CA VAL A 161 4.40 -9.97 0.45
C VAL A 161 5.74 -10.41 -0.14
N HIS A 162 6.23 -11.56 0.30
CA HIS A 162 7.35 -12.26 -0.31
C HIS A 162 6.80 -13.34 -1.21
N PHE A 163 7.12 -13.27 -2.50
CA PHE A 163 6.61 -14.17 -3.53
C PHE A 163 7.75 -14.68 -4.42
N ALA A 164 7.48 -15.73 -5.20
CA ALA A 164 8.47 -16.29 -6.11
C ALA A 164 8.99 -15.23 -7.10
N VAL A 165 10.29 -15.27 -7.39
CA VAL A 165 10.93 -14.30 -8.29
C VAL A 165 10.21 -14.27 -9.65
N GLY A 166 9.79 -13.08 -10.08
CA GLY A 166 9.04 -12.87 -11.31
C GLY A 166 7.55 -13.24 -11.25
N GLN A 167 6.99 -13.58 -10.07
CA GLN A 167 5.58 -13.94 -9.90
C GLN A 167 4.72 -12.79 -9.32
N ASP A 168 5.01 -11.53 -9.68
CA ASP A 168 4.16 -10.40 -9.30
C ASP A 168 2.86 -10.32 -10.13
N GLU A 169 2.88 -10.81 -11.37
CA GLU A 169 1.75 -10.72 -12.30
C GLU A 169 0.46 -11.40 -11.79
N PRO A 170 0.48 -12.63 -11.21
CA PRO A 170 -0.73 -13.24 -10.63
C PRO A 170 -1.34 -12.42 -9.48
N ILE A 171 -0.50 -11.79 -8.65
CA ILE A 171 -0.95 -10.94 -7.53
C ILE A 171 -1.58 -9.65 -8.06
N VAL A 172 -0.91 -8.98 -9.01
CA VAL A 172 -1.42 -7.76 -9.65
C VAL A 172 -2.74 -8.02 -10.37
N LYS A 173 -2.87 -9.14 -11.10
CA LYS A 173 -4.13 -9.54 -11.76
C LYS A 173 -5.25 -9.77 -10.75
N ALA A 174 -4.96 -10.46 -9.63
CA ALA A 174 -5.93 -10.69 -8.57
C ALA A 174 -6.46 -9.37 -7.98
N ILE A 175 -5.55 -8.45 -7.63
CA ILE A 175 -5.91 -7.13 -7.10
C ILE A 175 -6.70 -6.31 -8.13
N ASN A 176 -6.35 -6.39 -9.43
CA ASN A 176 -7.07 -5.66 -10.47
C ASN A 176 -8.52 -6.16 -10.63
N VAL A 177 -8.75 -7.48 -10.63
CA VAL A 177 -10.11 -8.05 -10.69
C VAL A 177 -10.89 -7.71 -9.41
N TRP A 178 -10.24 -7.77 -8.25
CA TRP A 178 -10.86 -7.38 -6.98
C TRP A 178 -11.27 -5.91 -6.96
N SER A 179 -10.40 -5.02 -7.44
CA SER A 179 -10.66 -3.57 -7.54
C SER A 179 -11.86 -3.24 -8.44
N PHE A 180 -12.00 -3.96 -9.56
CA PHE A 180 -13.15 -3.88 -10.47
C PHE A 180 -14.46 -4.39 -9.82
N LEU A 181 -14.39 -5.49 -9.07
CA LEU A 181 -15.56 -6.06 -8.38
C LEU A 181 -15.94 -5.30 -7.10
N HIS A 182 -15.00 -4.57 -6.49
CA HIS A 182 -15.21 -3.78 -5.28
C HIS A 182 -16.36 -2.78 -5.44
N LYS A 183 -16.97 -2.40 -4.32
CA LYS A 183 -18.10 -1.47 -4.28
C LYS A 183 -17.82 -0.41 -3.19
N PRO A 184 -17.62 0.86 -3.56
CA PRO A 184 -17.52 1.41 -4.92
C PRO A 184 -16.31 0.86 -5.71
N GLU A 185 -16.35 0.90 -7.04
CA GLU A 185 -15.28 0.37 -7.91
C GLU A 185 -13.98 1.17 -7.72
N LEU A 186 -12.84 0.48 -7.57
CA LEU A 186 -11.54 1.13 -7.43
C LEU A 186 -10.84 1.21 -8.80
N ILE A 187 -10.75 2.42 -9.35
CA ILE A 187 -10.19 2.68 -10.67
C ILE A 187 -8.66 2.79 -10.57
N LEU A 188 -7.91 2.15 -11.48
CA LEU A 188 -6.45 2.28 -11.53
C LEU A 188 -6.04 3.74 -11.83
N GLN A 189 -5.67 4.50 -10.81
CA GLN A 189 -5.22 5.89 -10.93
C GLN A 189 -3.72 5.98 -11.21
N ALA A 190 -2.93 5.04 -10.67
CA ALA A 190 -1.48 5.11 -10.72
C ALA A 190 -0.86 3.80 -11.19
N ASN A 191 0.12 3.90 -12.09
CA ASN A 191 0.97 2.80 -12.55
C ASN A 191 2.32 3.37 -13.00
N TYR A 192 3.19 3.70 -12.04
CA TYR A 192 4.46 4.38 -12.30
C TYR A 192 5.66 3.58 -11.80
N VAL A 193 6.79 3.78 -12.48
CA VAL A 193 8.08 3.15 -12.19
C VAL A 193 9.06 4.25 -11.83
N ALA A 194 9.70 4.15 -10.67
CA ALA A 194 10.76 5.06 -10.25
C ALA A 194 11.91 4.28 -9.60
N VAL A 195 13.13 4.79 -9.71
CA VAL A 195 14.24 4.39 -8.84
C VAL A 195 14.36 5.51 -7.82
N ASP A 196 14.13 5.20 -6.55
CA ASP A 196 14.18 6.21 -5.49
C ASP A 196 15.64 6.42 -5.01
N ALA A 197 15.85 7.40 -4.13
CA ALA A 197 17.20 7.78 -3.66
C ALA A 197 17.95 6.68 -2.87
N ASP A 198 17.25 5.62 -2.45
CA ASP A 198 17.84 4.43 -1.83
C ASP A 198 18.36 3.40 -2.85
N GLY A 199 18.26 3.70 -4.15
CA GLY A 199 18.68 2.82 -5.24
C GLY A 199 17.72 1.66 -5.52
N VAL A 200 16.53 1.65 -4.90
CA VAL A 200 15.52 0.61 -5.14
C VAL A 200 14.57 1.08 -6.25
N LYS A 201 14.39 0.21 -7.26
CA LYS A 201 13.37 0.35 -8.29
C LYS A 201 12.02 -0.09 -7.71
N ARG A 202 11.03 0.82 -7.75
CA ARG A 202 9.67 0.57 -7.28
C ARG A 202 8.67 0.72 -8.42
N VAL A 203 7.91 -0.34 -8.68
CA VAL A 203 6.75 -0.32 -9.58
C VAL A 203 5.51 -0.18 -8.72
N ARG A 204 4.86 0.98 -8.76
CA ARG A 204 3.76 1.38 -7.87
C ARG A 204 2.44 1.36 -8.64
N LYS A 205 1.48 0.56 -8.18
CA LYS A 205 0.12 0.48 -8.71
C LYS A 205 -0.88 0.90 -7.64
N SER A 206 -1.80 1.82 -7.96
CA SER A 206 -2.87 2.27 -7.06
C SER A 206 -4.22 2.22 -7.76
N TRP A 207 -5.17 1.53 -7.14
CA TRP A 207 -6.58 1.51 -7.52
C TRP A 207 -7.36 2.27 -6.46
N GLU A 208 -8.10 3.30 -6.88
CA GLU A 208 -8.70 4.29 -5.97
C GLU A 208 -10.14 4.60 -6.38
N HIS A 209 -10.98 4.83 -5.37
CA HIS A 209 -12.25 5.53 -5.50
C HIS A 209 -12.20 6.79 -4.65
N LEU A 210 -12.51 7.93 -5.25
CA LEU A 210 -12.42 9.26 -4.64
C LEU A 210 -13.79 9.93 -4.66
N GLU A 211 -14.20 10.44 -3.50
CA GLU A 211 -15.38 11.26 -3.31
C GLU A 211 -14.99 12.62 -2.72
N SER A 212 -15.93 13.56 -2.64
CA SER A 212 -15.68 14.91 -2.12
C SER A 212 -15.10 14.95 -0.69
N ASN A 213 -15.39 13.92 0.11
CA ASN A 213 -15.01 13.80 1.51
C ASN A 213 -14.66 12.36 1.91
N ALA A 214 -14.33 11.49 0.95
CA ALA A 214 -13.89 10.13 1.24
C ALA A 214 -12.93 9.61 0.17
N SER A 215 -12.06 8.66 0.54
CA SER A 215 -11.23 7.94 -0.42
C SER A 215 -11.02 6.50 0.04
N THR A 216 -11.20 5.55 -0.88
CA THR A 216 -10.80 4.14 -0.68
C THR A 216 -9.70 3.83 -1.67
N ALA A 217 -8.60 3.20 -1.24
CA ALA A 217 -7.54 2.80 -2.15
C ALA A 217 -6.89 1.48 -1.75
N VAL A 218 -6.52 0.68 -2.75
CA VAL A 218 -5.56 -0.42 -2.61
C VAL A 218 -4.32 -0.10 -3.45
N ASN A 219 -3.15 -0.20 -2.83
CA ASN A 219 -1.86 0.03 -3.48
C ASN A 219 -1.04 -1.27 -3.43
N PHE A 220 -0.42 -1.64 -4.54
CA PHE A 220 0.59 -2.69 -4.58
C PHE A 220 1.87 -2.19 -5.23
N THR A 221 2.98 -2.31 -4.51
CA THR A 221 4.30 -1.82 -4.95
C THR A 221 5.33 -2.93 -4.92
N THR A 222 5.93 -3.29 -6.06
CA THR A 222 7.04 -4.26 -6.09
C THR A 222 8.39 -3.57 -5.98
N TRP A 223 9.35 -4.19 -5.29
CA TRP A 223 10.68 -3.65 -5.03
C TRP A 223 11.76 -4.53 -5.67
N ARG A 224 12.55 -3.97 -6.58
CA ARG A 224 13.67 -4.64 -7.27
C ARG A 224 14.90 -3.72 -7.29
N LYS A 225 16.05 -4.25 -7.71
CA LYS A 225 17.21 -3.42 -8.04
C LYS A 225 16.98 -2.65 -9.36
N PRO A 226 17.80 -1.64 -9.70
CA PRO A 226 17.65 -0.88 -10.94
C PRO A 226 17.81 -1.72 -12.22
N ASP A 227 18.52 -2.85 -12.12
CA ASP A 227 18.73 -3.85 -13.20
C ASP A 227 17.60 -4.90 -13.29
N ASP A 228 16.46 -4.66 -12.64
CA ASP A 228 15.33 -5.59 -12.50
C ASP A 228 15.66 -6.93 -11.80
N SER A 229 16.85 -7.09 -11.21
CA SER A 229 17.13 -8.26 -10.38
C SER A 229 16.45 -8.13 -8.99
N PRO A 230 16.06 -9.26 -8.36
CA PRO A 230 15.47 -9.25 -7.03
C PRO A 230 16.36 -8.62 -5.96
N LEU A 231 15.76 -7.97 -4.97
CA LEU A 231 16.49 -7.51 -3.77
C LEU A 231 16.98 -8.70 -2.93
N ASN A 232 16.22 -9.79 -2.88
CA ASN A 232 16.61 -11.04 -2.22
C ASN A 232 16.74 -12.17 -3.25
N LYS A 233 17.78 -13.00 -3.12
CA LYS A 233 18.01 -14.15 -4.03
C LYS A 233 16.90 -15.22 -4.01
N GLY A 234 16.06 -15.26 -2.97
CA GLY A 234 15.02 -16.29 -2.81
C GLY A 234 13.61 -15.88 -3.22
N TYR A 235 13.33 -14.57 -3.27
CA TYR A 235 11.98 -14.03 -3.46
C TYR A 235 12.04 -12.58 -3.98
N ASP A 236 10.97 -12.15 -4.66
CA ASP A 236 10.68 -10.73 -4.83
C ASP A 236 9.87 -10.21 -3.64
N THR A 237 10.00 -8.91 -3.36
CA THR A 237 9.22 -8.23 -2.30
C THR A 237 8.18 -7.31 -2.92
N GLY A 238 6.95 -7.40 -2.42
CA GLY A 238 5.85 -6.50 -2.69
C GLY A 238 5.32 -5.88 -1.40
N GLN A 239 4.79 -4.67 -1.48
CA GLN A 239 4.15 -3.97 -0.38
C GLN A 239 2.71 -3.65 -0.77
N LEU A 240 1.77 -4.15 0.03
CA LEU A 240 0.34 -3.92 -0.08
C LEU A 240 -0.08 -2.86 0.95
N PHE A 241 -0.78 -1.83 0.52
CA PHE A 241 -1.55 -0.97 1.41
C PHE A 241 -3.03 -1.07 1.05
N TYR A 242 -3.88 -1.11 2.07
CA TYR A 242 -5.30 -0.81 1.93
C TYR A 242 -5.64 0.38 2.81
N GLN A 243 -6.48 1.29 2.32
CA GLN A 243 -6.90 2.44 3.09
C GLN A 243 -8.33 2.88 2.80
N GLU A 244 -9.03 3.32 3.84
CA GLU A 244 -10.35 3.97 3.80
C GLU A 244 -10.28 5.24 4.64
N ARG A 245 -10.25 6.40 4.00
CA ARG A 245 -10.18 7.70 4.69
C ARG A 245 -11.50 8.43 4.52
N THR A 246 -12.07 8.92 5.61
CA THR A 246 -13.11 9.95 5.60
C THR A 246 -12.48 11.31 5.87
N GLY A 247 -12.77 12.30 5.03
CA GLY A 247 -12.38 13.69 5.27
C GLY A 247 -13.00 14.21 6.56
N GLN A 248 -12.15 14.79 7.42
CA GLN A 248 -12.55 15.58 8.58
C GLN A 248 -12.74 17.05 8.18
#